data_AF-A0A537HTZ5-F1
#
_entry.id   AF-A0A537HTZ5-F1
#
_cell.length_a   1.000
_cell.length_b   1.000
_cell.length_c   1.000
_cell.angle_alpha   90.00
_cell.angle_beta   90.00
_cell.angle_gamma   90.00
#
_symmetry.space_group_name_H-M   'P 1'
#
loop_
_entity.id
_entity.type
_entity.pdbx_description
1 polymer ?
#
loop_
_entity_poly.entity_id
_entity_poly.type
_entity_poly.pdbx_seq_one_letter_code
_entity_poly.pdbx_strand_id
1 'polypeptide(L)'
;MFAKLLSKILPVIVLALGLNTSACAQVNPEEFNELKRKVVSLESDNSSLKIQLDNFNNNFKTNDYAPMGLVLFLFGCFCALWAQNRGNNPWVWFFLGLFFSVITVVFVLIQNAKDINENR
;
A
#
# COMPACT_ATOMS: atom_id res chain seq x y z
N MET A 1 -24.51 -31.28 64.08
CA MET A 1 -24.69 -29.86 64.48
C MET A 1 -24.35 -28.89 63.34
N PHE A 2 -23.26 -29.11 62.58
CA PHE A 2 -22.85 -28.29 61.42
C PHE A 2 -23.90 -28.13 60.29
N ALA A 3 -24.67 -29.18 59.95
CA ALA A 3 -25.66 -29.11 58.86
C ALA A 3 -26.83 -28.12 59.12
N LYS A 4 -27.21 -27.92 60.40
CA LYS A 4 -28.25 -26.93 60.78
C LYS A 4 -27.74 -25.49 60.72
N LEU A 5 -26.42 -25.30 60.82
CA LEU A 5 -25.79 -23.98 60.73
C LEU A 5 -25.70 -23.53 59.27
N LEU A 6 -25.32 -24.45 58.37
CA LEU A 6 -25.23 -24.19 56.93
C LEU A 6 -26.58 -23.82 56.30
N SER A 7 -27.68 -24.49 56.68
CA SER A 7 -29.01 -24.23 56.12
C SER A 7 -29.59 -22.87 56.53
N LYS A 8 -29.12 -22.28 57.64
CA LYS A 8 -29.57 -20.97 58.11
C LYS A 8 -28.80 -19.81 57.47
N ILE A 9 -27.54 -20.04 57.11
CA ILE A 9 -26.66 -19.00 56.58
C ILE A 9 -26.77 -18.90 55.05
N LEU A 10 -27.03 -20.02 54.36
CA LEU A 10 -27.23 -20.06 52.91
C LEU A 10 -28.23 -19.02 52.36
N PRO A 11 -29.46 -18.87 52.90
CA PRO A 11 -30.43 -17.92 52.35
C PRO A 11 -29.98 -16.46 52.50
N VAL A 12 -29.23 -16.13 53.56
CA VAL A 12 -28.69 -14.78 53.80
C VAL A 12 -27.58 -14.44 52.80
N ILE A 13 -26.72 -15.41 52.48
CA ILE A 13 -25.67 -15.27 51.47
C ILE A 13 -26.27 -15.15 50.07
N VAL A 14 -27.28 -15.95 49.74
CA VAL A 14 -27.99 -15.85 48.44
C VAL A 14 -28.72 -14.51 48.33
N LEU A 15 -29.29 -13.99 49.41
CA LEU A 15 -29.91 -12.66 49.41
C LEU A 15 -28.87 -11.54 49.27
N ALA A 16 -27.73 -11.65 49.95
CA ALA A 16 -26.63 -10.67 49.88
C ALA A 16 -25.91 -10.67 48.53
N LEU A 17 -25.80 -11.83 47.87
CA LEU A 17 -25.24 -11.93 46.51
C LEU A 17 -26.29 -11.57 45.44
N GLY A 18 -27.58 -11.83 45.68
CA GLY A 18 -28.68 -11.52 44.78
C GLY A 18 -29.11 -10.05 44.74
N LEU A 19 -28.66 -9.24 45.72
CA LEU A 19 -28.99 -7.81 45.80
C LEU A 19 -27.97 -6.88 45.11
N ASN A 20 -26.83 -7.38 44.65
CA ASN A 20 -25.81 -6.56 43.97
C ASN A 20 -26.04 -6.38 42.46
N THR A 21 -27.15 -6.88 41.90
CA THR A 21 -27.49 -6.73 40.47
C THR A 21 -28.57 -5.69 40.18
N SER A 22 -29.04 -4.94 41.19
CA SER A 22 -30.16 -4.00 41.02
C SER A 22 -29.79 -2.56 41.35
N ALA A 23 -28.60 -2.12 40.95
CA ALA A 23 -28.39 -0.73 40.58
C ALA A 23 -28.24 -0.69 39.05
N CYS A 24 -29.31 -1.07 38.34
CA CYS A 24 -29.47 -0.66 36.95
C CYS A 24 -29.52 0.86 36.98
N ALA A 25 -28.37 1.49 36.77
CA ALA A 25 -28.28 2.89 36.38
C ALA A 25 -29.36 3.13 35.34
N GLN A 26 -30.32 4.00 35.63
CA GLN A 26 -31.27 4.49 34.64
C GLN A 26 -30.45 5.23 33.59
N VAL A 27 -29.97 4.49 32.59
CA VAL A 27 -29.53 5.06 31.33
C VAL A 27 -30.79 5.69 30.75
N ASN A 28 -30.82 7.03 30.72
CA ASN A 28 -31.91 7.79 30.16
C ASN A 28 -32.17 7.30 28.72
N PRO A 29 -33.36 6.74 28.39
CA PRO A 29 -33.59 6.10 27.09
C PRO A 29 -33.41 7.08 25.92
N GLU A 30 -33.58 8.38 26.16
CA GLU A 30 -33.30 9.42 25.16
C GLU A 30 -31.80 9.57 24.87
N GLU A 31 -30.95 9.64 25.89
CA GLU A 31 -29.48 9.72 25.71
C GLU A 31 -28.93 8.45 25.07
N PHE A 32 -29.49 7.29 25.38
CA PHE A 32 -29.11 6.03 24.74
C PHE A 32 -29.45 6.02 23.24
N ASN A 33 -30.63 6.53 22.87
CA ASN A 33 -31.05 6.63 21.48
C ASN A 33 -30.24 7.67 20.71
N GLU A 34 -29.86 8.78 21.35
CA GLU A 34 -28.96 9.76 20.76
C GLU A 34 -27.55 9.19 20.59
N LEU A 35 -27.01 8.53 21.61
CA LEU A 35 -25.68 7.91 21.57
C LEU A 35 -25.63 6.81 20.50
N LYS A 36 -26.67 5.99 20.38
CA LYS A 36 -26.79 4.97 19.33
C LYS A 36 -26.78 5.60 17.94
N ARG A 37 -27.49 6.73 17.75
CA ARG A 37 -27.44 7.48 16.48
C ARG A 37 -26.05 8.04 16.19
N LYS A 38 -25.37 8.57 17.20
CA LYS A 38 -23.98 9.05 17.08
C LYS A 38 -23.01 7.93 16.70
N VAL A 39 -23.14 6.75 17.31
CA VAL A 39 -22.32 5.57 16.98
C VAL A 39 -22.54 5.13 15.53
N VAL A 40 -23.79 5.03 15.08
CA VAL A 40 -24.11 4.67 13.69
C VAL A 40 -23.57 5.70 12.70
N SER A 41 -23.65 6.99 13.03
CA SER A 41 -23.08 8.07 12.21
C SER A 41 -21.56 7.99 12.15
N LEU A 42 -20.89 7.81 13.29
CA LEU A 42 -19.43 7.66 13.36
C LEU A 42 -18.94 6.43 12.63
N GLU A 43 -19.68 5.33 12.69
CA GLU A 43 -19.38 4.09 11.98
C GLU A 43 -19.54 4.27 10.46
N SER A 44 -20.60 4.97 10.03
CA SER A 44 -20.81 5.38 8.64
C SER A 44 -19.64 6.25 8.15
N ASP A 45 -19.23 7.27 8.91
CA ASP A 45 -18.14 8.15 8.53
C ASP A 45 -16.81 7.40 8.43
N ASN A 46 -16.51 6.51 9.38
CA ASN A 46 -15.33 5.64 9.33
C ASN A 46 -15.33 4.74 8.09
N SER A 47 -16.49 4.17 7.72
CA SER A 47 -16.59 3.35 6.51
C SER A 47 -16.34 4.18 5.25
N SER A 48 -16.84 5.41 5.20
CA SER A 48 -16.67 6.31 4.06
C SER A 48 -15.21 6.77 3.90
N LEU A 49 -14.53 7.06 5.01
CA LEU A 49 -13.11 7.41 5.04
C LEU A 49 -12.25 6.24 4.56
N LYS A 50 -12.56 5.02 4.97
CA LYS A 50 -11.84 3.82 4.52
C LYS A 50 -11.96 3.62 3.00
N ILE A 51 -13.18 3.80 2.44
CA ILE A 51 -13.41 3.70 1.00
C ILE A 51 -12.64 4.79 0.24
N GLN A 52 -12.63 6.03 0.75
CA GLN A 52 -11.85 7.11 0.16
C GLN A 52 -10.34 6.83 0.20
N LEU A 53 -9.85 6.28 1.30
CA LEU A 53 -8.44 5.88 1.44
C LEU A 53 -8.10 4.76 0.45
N ASP A 54 -8.95 3.74 0.31
CA ASP A 54 -8.74 2.64 -0.62
C ASP A 54 -8.75 3.14 -2.07
N ASN A 55 -9.69 4.01 -2.42
CA ASN A 55 -9.72 4.64 -3.74
C ASN A 55 -8.47 5.50 -3.98
N PHE A 56 -8.08 6.35 -3.04
CA PHE A 56 -6.87 7.17 -3.15
C PHE A 56 -5.61 6.29 -3.29
N ASN A 57 -5.47 5.26 -2.46
CA ASN A 57 -4.35 4.33 -2.53
C ASN A 57 -4.29 3.58 -3.86
N ASN A 58 -5.45 3.19 -4.41
CA ASN A 58 -5.52 2.58 -5.74
C ASN A 58 -5.13 3.56 -6.86
N ASN A 59 -5.45 4.86 -6.72
CA ASN A 59 -5.00 5.92 -7.64
C ASN A 59 -3.49 6.21 -7.55
N PHE A 60 -2.84 5.97 -6.40
CA PHE A 60 -1.38 6.10 -6.27
C PHE A 60 -0.63 4.83 -6.67
N LYS A 61 -1.27 3.66 -6.62
CA LYS A 61 -0.69 2.38 -7.04
C LYS A 61 -0.53 2.24 -8.56
N THR A 62 -1.09 3.14 -9.35
CA THR A 62 -0.79 3.26 -10.78
C THR A 62 0.59 3.90 -10.96
N ASN A 63 1.64 3.21 -10.48
CA ASN A 63 2.99 3.45 -10.96
C ASN A 63 3.08 2.85 -12.37
N ASP A 64 2.47 3.52 -13.33
CA ASP A 64 2.56 3.19 -14.75
C ASP A 64 3.96 3.61 -15.23
N TYR A 65 4.96 2.81 -14.85
CA TYR A 65 6.27 2.89 -15.48
C TYR A 65 6.08 2.70 -16.98
N ALA A 66 6.84 3.45 -17.78
CA ALA A 66 6.88 3.23 -19.21
C ALA A 66 7.14 1.73 -19.47
N PRO A 67 6.37 1.08 -20.35
CA PRO A 67 6.52 -0.35 -20.57
C PRO A 67 7.97 -0.63 -20.94
N MET A 68 8.61 -1.56 -20.22
CA MET A 68 10.06 -1.77 -20.34
C MET A 68 10.50 -2.05 -21.77
N GLY A 69 9.64 -2.71 -22.56
CA GLY A 69 9.87 -2.92 -23.99
C GLY A 69 9.96 -1.63 -24.81
N LEU A 70 9.15 -0.62 -24.50
CA LEU A 70 9.21 0.68 -25.16
C LEU A 70 10.52 1.40 -24.82
N VAL A 71 10.95 1.35 -23.56
CA VAL A 71 12.22 1.95 -23.11
C VAL A 71 13.41 1.29 -23.82
N LEU A 72 13.45 -0.04 -23.87
CA LEU A 72 14.51 -0.79 -24.56
C LEU A 72 14.48 -0.57 -26.08
N PHE A 73 13.30 -0.46 -26.67
CA PHE A 73 13.14 -0.16 -28.10
C PHE A 73 13.68 1.23 -28.44
N LEU A 74 13.28 2.27 -27.70
CA LEU A 74 13.80 3.64 -27.89
C LEU A 74 15.31 3.69 -27.70
N PHE A 75 15.84 2.98 -26.70
CA PHE A 75 17.27 2.90 -26.48
C PHE A 75 18.02 2.21 -27.65
N GLY A 76 17.46 1.11 -28.17
CA GLY A 76 17.96 0.48 -29.39
C GLY A 76 17.95 1.43 -30.59
N CYS A 77 16.85 2.18 -30.80
CA CYS A 77 16.75 3.18 -31.85
C CYS A 77 17.81 4.29 -31.73
N PHE A 78 18.02 4.80 -30.51
CA PHE A 78 19.07 5.78 -30.23
C PHE A 78 20.45 5.25 -30.60
N CYS A 79 20.74 4.00 -30.25
CA CYS A 79 22.00 3.35 -30.56
C CYS A 79 22.21 3.15 -32.07
N ALA A 80 21.15 2.74 -32.78
CA ALA A 80 21.16 2.60 -34.24
C ALA A 80 21.46 3.92 -34.94
N LEU A 81 20.82 5.00 -34.46
CA LEU A 81 21.02 6.36 -35.00
C LEU A 81 22.44 6.87 -34.74
N TRP A 82 22.99 6.61 -33.56
CA TRP A 82 24.39 6.92 -33.26
C TRP A 82 25.35 6.19 -34.21
N ALA A 83 25.13 4.90 -34.46
CA ALA A 83 25.96 4.11 -35.37
C ALA A 83 25.84 4.60 -36.82
N GLN A 84 24.63 4.97 -37.25
CA GLN A 84 24.37 5.50 -38.57
C GLN A 84 25.17 6.79 -38.84
N ASN A 85 25.24 7.69 -37.86
CA ASN A 85 26.00 8.94 -37.97
C ASN A 85 27.52 8.73 -38.09
N ARG A 86 28.03 7.53 -37.77
CA ARG A 86 29.46 7.17 -37.89
C ARG A 86 29.78 6.27 -39.08
N GLY A 87 28.78 5.96 -39.93
CA GLY A 87 28.96 5.02 -41.04
C GLY A 87 29.06 3.54 -40.62
N ASN A 88 28.72 3.22 -39.38
CA ASN A 88 28.67 1.83 -38.89
C ASN A 88 27.30 1.20 -39.18
N ASN A 89 27.22 -0.13 -39.19
CA ASN A 89 25.97 -0.85 -39.48
C ASN A 89 24.92 -0.59 -38.36
N PRO A 90 23.82 0.14 -38.64
CA PRO A 90 22.85 0.54 -37.62
C PRO A 90 22.06 -0.63 -37.04
N TRP A 91 21.85 -1.71 -37.81
CA TRP A 91 21.11 -2.89 -37.36
C TRP A 91 21.85 -3.66 -36.26
N VAL A 92 23.17 -3.77 -36.36
CA VAL A 92 23.99 -4.44 -35.33
C VAL A 92 23.89 -3.66 -34.02
N TRP A 93 24.04 -2.34 -34.07
CA TRP A 93 24.01 -1.47 -32.90
C TRP A 93 22.61 -1.34 -32.30
N PHE A 94 21.54 -1.44 -33.10
CA PHE A 94 20.16 -1.56 -32.61
C PHE A 94 20.01 -2.78 -31.69
N PHE A 95 20.35 -3.97 -32.17
CA PHE A 95 20.22 -5.20 -31.39
C PHE A 95 21.18 -5.23 -30.21
N LEU A 96 22.39 -4.67 -30.35
CA LEU A 96 23.32 -4.51 -29.23
C LEU A 96 22.68 -3.65 -28.13
N GLY A 97 22.06 -2.52 -28.48
CA GLY A 97 21.39 -1.66 -27.52
C GLY A 97 20.16 -2.33 -26.87
N LEU A 98 19.39 -3.10 -27.65
CA LEU A 98 18.18 -3.77 -27.18
C LEU A 98 18.47 -4.88 -26.17
N PHE A 99 19.50 -5.70 -26.39
CA PHE A 99 19.84 -6.84 -25.52
C PHE A 99 20.93 -6.53 -24.49
N PHE A 100 21.88 -5.66 -24.83
CA PHE A 100 23.06 -5.36 -24.03
C PHE A 100 23.18 -3.87 -23.75
N SER A 101 22.09 -3.26 -23.24
CA SER A 101 21.99 -1.80 -23.04
C SER A 101 23.22 -1.20 -22.32
N VAL A 102 23.56 -1.71 -21.14
CA VAL A 102 24.66 -1.16 -20.33
C VAL A 102 26.02 -1.31 -21.03
N ILE A 103 26.29 -2.49 -21.58
CA ILE A 103 27.55 -2.78 -22.29
C ILE A 103 27.68 -1.87 -23.52
N THR A 104 26.58 -1.68 -24.24
CA THR A 104 26.52 -0.84 -25.44
C THR A 104 26.79 0.62 -25.10
N VAL A 105 26.23 1.15 -24.01
CA VAL A 105 26.54 2.51 -23.53
C VAL A 105 28.04 2.66 -23.28
N VAL A 106 28.67 1.73 -22.55
CA VAL A 106 30.11 1.78 -22.27
C VAL A 106 30.92 1.78 -23.57
N PHE A 107 30.55 0.95 -24.54
CA PHE A 107 31.21 0.90 -25.84
C PHE A 107 31.07 2.20 -26.62
N VAL A 108 29.87 2.76 -26.67
CA VAL A 108 29.59 4.07 -27.27
C VAL A 108 30.46 5.15 -26.63
N LEU A 109 30.58 5.18 -25.29
CA LEU A 109 31.42 6.16 -24.59
C LEU A 109 32.91 6.00 -24.91
N ILE A 110 33.43 4.77 -24.91
CA ILE A 110 34.85 4.51 -25.25
C ILE A 110 35.13 4.97 -26.69
N GLN A 111 34.24 4.65 -27.63
CA GLN A 111 34.40 5.05 -29.02
C GLN A 111 34.27 6.57 -29.20
N ASN A 112 33.40 7.24 -28.46
CA ASN A 112 33.36 8.71 -28.43
C ASN A 112 34.67 9.29 -27.89
N ALA A 113 35.21 8.75 -26.80
CA ALA A 113 36.45 9.24 -26.20
C ALA A 113 37.67 9.04 -27.12
N LYS A 114 37.75 7.90 -27.81
CA LYS A 114 38.80 7.64 -28.80
C LYS A 114 38.78 8.66 -29.93
N ASP A 115 37.61 8.90 -30.53
CA ASP A 115 37.47 9.83 -31.65
C ASP A 115 37.82 11.28 -31.25
N ILE A 116 37.55 11.68 -29.99
CA ILE A 116 37.96 12.99 -29.47
C ILE A 116 39.48 13.11 -29.34
N ASN A 117 40.15 12.04 -28.89
CA ASN A 117 41.59 12.05 -28.70
C ASN A 117 42.38 11.98 -30.01
N GLU A 118 41.84 11.34 -31.04
CA GLU A 118 42.48 11.22 -32.36
C GLU A 118 42.35 12.52 -33.20
N ASN A 119 41.33 13.34 -32.93
CA ASN A 119 41.10 14.62 -33.60
C ASN A 119 41.72 15.84 -32.88
N ARG A 120 42.55 15.64 -31.85
CA ARG A 120 43.26 16.69 -31.11
C ARG A 120 44.76 16.61 -31.39
#